data_AF-A0A8X6KTB6-F1
#
_entry.id   AF-A0A8X6KTB6-F1
#
_cell.length_a   1.000
_cell.length_b   1.000
_cell.length_c   1.000
_cell.angle_alpha   90.00
_cell.angle_beta   90.00
_cell.angle_gamma   90.00
#
_symmetry.space_group_name_H-M   'P 1'
#
loop_
_entity.id
_entity.type
_entity.pdbx_description
1 polymer ?
#
loop_
_entity_poly.entity_id
_entity_poly.type
_entity_poly.pdbx_seq_one_letter_code
_entity_poly.pdbx_strand_id
1 'polypeptide(L)'
;MLNLTLKKEHLRRALLFLFNPKKHAVESHRLSVETYGGHAPSIRTCETWFRQFKRGDFNLKDSERSGGPQSCENEQLRELLDDNPIQTQQQLAALNVS
;
A
#
# COMPACT_ATOMS: atom_id res chain seq x y z
N MET A 1 27.85 3.08 -12.05
CA MET A 1 26.41 2.82 -12.27
C MET A 1 25.71 2.90 -10.92
N LEU A 2 24.76 3.83 -10.75
CA LEU A 2 24.05 4.01 -9.48
C LEU A 2 23.11 2.82 -9.26
N ASN A 3 23.54 1.86 -8.43
CA ASN A 3 22.65 0.87 -7.82
C ASN A 3 21.82 1.55 -6.71
N LEU A 4 20.98 2.49 -7.13
CA LEU A 4 19.91 3.03 -6.29
C LEU A 4 18.81 1.98 -6.29
N THR A 5 18.65 1.26 -5.19
CA THR A 5 17.42 0.52 -4.93
C THR A 5 16.27 1.53 -4.96
N LEU A 6 15.66 1.71 -6.14
CA LEU A 6 14.64 2.71 -6.39
C LEU A 6 13.39 2.33 -5.60
N LYS A 7 13.22 2.95 -4.43
CA LYS A 7 12.03 2.77 -3.60
C LYS A 7 10.79 3.20 -4.40
N LYS A 8 9.71 2.43 -4.33
CA LYS A 8 8.43 2.71 -5.03
C LYS A 8 7.96 4.15 -4.83
N GLU A 9 8.17 4.70 -3.63
CA GLU A 9 7.85 6.09 -3.30
C GLU A 9 8.61 7.10 -4.17
N HIS A 10 9.86 6.84 -4.53
CA HIS A 10 10.63 7.71 -5.44
C HIS A 10 9.98 7.75 -6.83
N LEU A 11 9.61 6.59 -7.38
CA LEU A 11 8.93 6.53 -8.68
C LEU A 11 7.59 7.28 -8.64
N ARG A 12 6.85 7.18 -7.53
CA ARG A 12 5.58 7.92 -7.35
C ARG A 12 5.79 9.43 -7.27
N ARG A 13 6.84 9.88 -6.56
CA ARG A 13 7.25 11.29 -6.54
C ARG A 13 7.62 11.79 -7.93
N ALA A 14 8.35 10.98 -8.70
CA ALA A 14 8.68 11.32 -10.09
C ALA A 14 7.41 11.43 -10.96
N LEU A 15 6.45 10.50 -10.82
CA LEU A 15 5.17 10.58 -11.53
C LEU A 15 4.37 11.83 -11.14
N LEU A 16 4.37 12.22 -9.86
CA LEU A 16 3.72 13.46 -9.41
C LEU A 16 4.39 14.70 -10.01
N PHE A 17 5.72 14.73 -10.02
CA PHE A 17 6.48 15.80 -10.67
C PHE A 17 6.11 15.95 -12.15
N LEU A 18 5.89 14.84 -12.87
CA LEU A 18 5.47 14.87 -14.28
C LEU A 18 4.00 15.21 -14.47
N PHE A 19 3.15 14.87 -13.51
CA PHE A 19 1.73 15.22 -13.53
C PHE A 19 1.49 16.74 -13.36
N ASN A 20 2.26 17.42 -12.51
CA ASN A 20 2.11 18.85 -12.23
C ASN A 20 2.13 19.74 -13.49
N PRO A 21 3.09 19.59 -14.43
CA PRO A 21 3.09 20.31 -15.70
C PRO A 21 2.07 19.78 -16.73
N LYS A 22 1.07 18.99 -16.29
CA LYS A 22 -0.02 18.44 -17.11
C LYS A 22 0.41 17.48 -18.21
N LYS A 23 1.55 16.79 -18.06
CA LYS A 23 1.93 15.71 -18.97
C LYS A 23 0.89 14.60 -18.95
N HIS A 24 0.85 13.79 -20.01
CA HIS A 24 0.02 12.58 -20.04
C HIS A 24 0.75 11.39 -19.42
N ALA A 25 0.00 10.37 -18.99
CA ALA A 25 0.57 9.15 -18.43
C ALA A 25 1.50 8.43 -19.43
N VAL A 26 1.16 8.47 -20.72
CA VAL A 26 1.98 7.88 -21.81
C VAL A 26 3.32 8.60 -21.96
N GLU A 27 3.33 9.94 -21.94
CA GLU A 27 4.57 10.73 -21.99
C GLU A 27 5.43 10.50 -20.76
N SER A 28 4.79 10.44 -19.59
CA SER A 28 5.46 10.21 -18.31
C SER A 28 6.08 8.82 -18.24
N HIS A 29 5.41 7.82 -18.81
CA HIS A 29 5.96 6.47 -18.98
C HIS A 29 7.19 6.46 -19.89
N ARG A 30 7.13 7.14 -21.05
CA ARG A 30 8.30 7.23 -21.96
C ARG A 30 9.51 7.83 -21.27
N LEU A 31 9.34 8.97 -20.60
CA LEU A 31 10.42 9.62 -19.87
C LEU A 31 10.93 8.76 -18.71
N SER A 32 10.03 8.04 -18.03
CA SER A 32 10.42 7.13 -16.96
C SER A 32 11.26 5.96 -17.48
N VAL A 33 10.91 5.38 -18.64
CA VAL A 33 11.72 4.33 -19.29
C VAL A 33 13.09 4.86 -19.71
N GLU A 34 13.14 6.07 -20.27
CA GLU A 34 14.41 6.73 -20.63
C GLU A 34 15.32 6.98 -19.42
N THR A 35 14.72 7.36 -18.27
CA THR A 35 15.47 7.72 -17.05
C THR A 35 15.85 6.49 -16.22
N TYR A 36 14.93 5.55 -16.04
CA TYR A 36 15.05 4.44 -15.07
C TYR A 36 15.24 3.07 -15.74
N GLY A 37 15.12 2.98 -17.06
CA GLY A 37 15.24 1.72 -17.81
C GLY A 37 14.27 0.66 -17.30
N GLY A 38 14.79 -0.54 -17.03
CA GLY A 38 14.01 -1.67 -16.51
C GLY A 38 13.40 -1.46 -15.12
N HIS A 39 13.77 -0.40 -14.40
CA HIS A 39 13.17 -0.03 -13.12
C HIS A 39 11.99 0.93 -13.24
N ALA A 40 11.65 1.35 -14.46
CA ALA A 40 10.52 2.24 -14.69
C ALA A 40 9.19 1.58 -14.32
N PRO A 41 8.21 2.36 -13.80
CA PRO A 41 6.86 1.86 -13.61
C PRO A 41 6.23 1.50 -14.96
N SER A 42 5.41 0.46 -14.97
CA SER A 42 4.62 0.11 -16.15
C SER A 42 3.67 1.24 -16.55
N ILE A 43 3.22 1.26 -17.81
CA ILE A 43 2.21 2.22 -18.28
C ILE A 43 0.93 2.16 -17.42
N ARG A 44 0.48 0.96 -17.04
CA ARG A 44 -0.69 0.79 -16.16
C ARG A 44 -0.48 1.44 -14.80
N THR A 45 0.72 1.30 -14.23
CA THR A 45 1.07 1.96 -12.97
C THR A 45 1.03 3.49 -13.12
N CYS A 46 1.56 4.03 -14.22
CA CYS A 46 1.48 5.46 -14.50
C CYS A 46 0.02 5.94 -14.56
N GLU A 47 -0.84 5.23 -15.28
CA GLU A 47 -2.27 5.55 -15.39
C GLU A 47 -3.00 5.50 -14.05
N THR A 48 -2.72 4.49 -13.22
CA THR A 48 -3.31 4.37 -11.87
C THR A 48 -2.96 5.59 -11.01
N TRP A 49 -1.68 5.95 -10.93
CA TRP A 49 -1.23 7.11 -10.16
C TRP A 49 -1.79 8.42 -10.71
N PHE A 50 -1.85 8.57 -12.04
CA PHE A 50 -2.42 9.76 -12.66
C PHE A 50 -3.92 9.89 -12.38
N ARG A 51 -4.66 8.78 -12.31
CA ARG A 51 -6.07 8.78 -11.90
C ARG A 51 -6.22 9.20 -10.44
N GLN A 52 -5.31 8.78 -9.56
CA GLN A 52 -5.29 9.19 -8.15
C GLN A 52 -4.99 10.68 -8.00
N PHE A 53 -3.96 11.19 -8.70
CA PHE A 53 -3.63 12.63 -8.69
C PHE A 53 -4.75 13.51 -9.25
N LYS A 54 -5.48 13.03 -10.26
CA LYS A 54 -6.69 13.72 -10.77
C LYS A 54 -7.81 13.82 -9.74
N ARG A 55 -7.87 12.91 -8.76
CA ARG A 55 -8.82 12.96 -7.64
C ARG A 55 -8.33 13.88 -6.50
N GLY A 56 -7.14 14.47 -6.63
CA GLY A 56 -6.54 15.31 -5.58
C GLY A 56 -5.86 14.51 -4.47
N ASP A 57 -5.71 13.19 -4.64
CA ASP A 57 -4.99 12.35 -3.69
C ASP A 57 -3.51 12.27 -4.08
N PHE A 58 -2.66 12.88 -3.24
CA PHE A 58 -1.22 12.96 -3.42
C PHE A 58 -0.45 12.13 -2.39
N ASN A 59 -1.11 11.21 -1.68
CA ASN A 59 -0.43 10.32 -0.76
C ASN A 59 0.40 9.28 -1.54
N LEU A 60 1.72 9.37 -1.43
CA LEU A 60 2.65 8.53 -2.18
C LEU A 60 3.02 7.22 -1.45
N LYS A 61 2.57 7.07 -0.20
CA LYS A 61 2.78 5.85 0.57
C LYS A 61 1.73 4.81 0.17
N ASP A 62 2.07 3.55 0.40
CA ASP A 62 1.04 2.51 0.35
C ASP A 62 0.03 2.79 1.47
N SER A 63 -1.26 2.78 1.14
CA SER A 63 -2.30 2.76 2.16
C SER A 63 -2.12 1.51 3.01
N GLU A 64 -2.46 1.59 4.30
CA GLU A 64 -2.55 0.39 5.12
C GLU A 64 -3.45 -0.62 4.42
N ARG A 65 -2.92 -1.83 4.23
CA ARG A 65 -3.70 -2.91 3.65
C ARG A 65 -4.70 -3.33 4.70
N SER A 66 -5.97 -3.01 4.48
CA SER A 66 -7.11 -3.41 5.33
C SER A 66 -7.39 -4.92 5.30
N GLY A 67 -6.36 -5.76 5.14
CA GLY A 67 -6.48 -7.21 4.97
C GLY A 67 -5.40 -8.02 5.68
N GLY A 68 -4.56 -7.40 6.52
CA GLY A 68 -3.81 -8.15 7.52
C GLY A 68 -4.76 -8.60 8.64
N PRO A 69 -4.50 -9.72 9.34
CA PRO A 69 -5.25 -10.05 10.54
C PRO A 69 -5.15 -8.85 11.49
N GLN A 70 -6.29 -8.18 11.72
CA GLN A 70 -6.40 -7.18 12.74
C GLN A 70 -6.05 -7.90 14.04
N SER A 71 -4.96 -7.48 14.69
CA SER A 71 -4.66 -7.95 16.03
C SER A 71 -5.87 -7.58 16.88
N CYS A 72 -6.72 -8.56 17.21
CA CYS A 72 -7.74 -8.37 18.21
C CYS A 72 -7.01 -8.22 19.54
N GLU A 73 -6.64 -6.99 19.90
CA GLU A 73 -6.21 -6.62 21.24
C GLU A 73 -7.42 -6.64 22.18
N ASN A 74 -8.05 -7.81 22.31
CA ASN A 74 -9.02 -8.03 23.37
C ASN A 74 -8.23 -8.54 24.58
N GLU A 75 -7.96 -7.66 25.53
CA GLU A 75 -7.36 -8.00 26.83
C GLU A 75 -8.11 -9.17 27.49
N GLN A 76 -9.44 -9.16 27.36
CA GLN A 76 -10.33 -10.23 27.82
C GLN A 76 -10.04 -11.59 27.16
N LEU A 77 -9.68 -11.61 25.86
CA LEU A 77 -9.30 -12.85 25.17
C LEU A 77 -7.92 -13.35 25.62
N ARG A 78 -7.03 -12.44 26.03
CA ARG A 78 -5.70 -12.81 26.55
C ARG A 78 -5.82 -13.44 27.94
N GLU A 79 -6.59 -12.82 28.85
CA GLU A 79 -6.88 -13.38 30.18
C GLU A 79 -7.52 -14.77 30.08
N LEU A 80 -8.49 -14.96 29.19
CA LEU A 80 -9.14 -16.27 28.96
C LEU A 80 -8.17 -17.36 28.47
N LEU A 81 -7.21 -17.00 27.61
CA LEU A 81 -6.21 -17.94 27.10
C LEU A 81 -5.13 -18.26 28.14
N ASP A 82 -4.75 -17.30 28.98
CA ASP A 82 -3.80 -17.50 30.08
C ASP A 82 -4.41 -18.39 31.18
N ASP A 83 -5.70 -18.22 31.49
CA ASP A 83 -6.41 -19.01 32.49
C ASP A 83 -6.72 -20.45 32.01
N ASN A 84 -6.95 -20.65 30.70
CA ASN A 84 -7.17 -21.98 30.14
C ASN A 84 -6.65 -22.12 28.69
N PRO A 85 -5.41 -22.59 28.51
CA PRO A 85 -4.78 -22.69 27.18
C PRO A 85 -5.38 -23.77 26.26
N ILE A 86 -6.34 -24.58 26.74
CA ILE A 86 -6.98 -25.68 25.98
C ILE A 86 -8.42 -25.30 25.56
N GLN A 87 -8.78 -24.01 25.57
CA GLN A 87 -10.07 -23.58 25.06
C GLN A 87 -10.15 -23.79 23.53
N THR A 88 -11.19 -24.49 23.10
CA THR A 88 -11.45 -24.73 21.67
C THR A 88 -12.19 -23.55 21.06
N GLN A 89 -11.95 -23.27 19.77
CA GLN A 89 -12.55 -22.13 19.06
C GLN A 89 -14.10 -22.03 19.17
N GLN A 90 -14.79 -23.16 19.36
CA GLN A 90 -16.24 -23.20 19.57
C GLN A 90 -16.68 -22.63 20.93
N GLN A 91 -15.87 -22.77 21.98
CA GLN A 91 -16.18 -22.23 23.30
C GLN A 91 -15.98 -20.70 23.34
N LEU A 92 -14.96 -20.20 22.64
CA LEU A 92 -14.72 -18.77 22.50
C LEU A 92 -15.83 -18.07 21.68
N ALA A 93 -16.35 -18.72 20.64
CA ALA A 93 -17.46 -18.18 19.85
C ALA A 93 -18.79 -18.09 20.63
N ALA A 94 -18.96 -18.88 21.69
CA ALA A 94 -20.15 -18.86 22.54
C ALA A 94 -20.15 -17.71 23.57
N LEU A 95 -18.99 -17.08 23.83
CA LEU A 95 -18.82 -15.94 24.73
C LEU A 95 -19.18 -14.60 24.08
N ASN A 96 -20.02 -14.61 23.05
CA ASN A 96 -20.37 -13.45 22.24
C ASN A 96 -20.78 -12.25 23.12
N VAL A 97 -19.84 -11.32 23.29
CA VAL A 97 -20.05 -10.01 23.93
C VAL A 97 -21.05 -9.27 23.06
N SER A 98 -22.23 -9.00 23.61
CA SER A 98 -23.24 -8.14 22.98
C SER A 98 -22.87 -6.66 23.10
#